data_AF-A0A7V0TZB7-F1
#
_entry.id   AF-A0A7V0TZB7-F1
#
_cell.length_a   1.000
_cell.length_b   1.000
_cell.length_c   1.000
_cell.angle_alpha   90.00
_cell.angle_beta   90.00
_cell.angle_gamma   90.00
#
_symmetry.space_group_name_H-M   'P 1'
#
loop_
_entity.id
_entity.type
_entity.pdbx_description
1 polymer ?
#
loop_
_entity_poly.entity_id
_entity_poly.type
_entity_poly.pdbx_seq_one_letter_code
_entity_poly.pdbx_strand_id
1 'polypeptide(L)'
;MISFFRLLLVSFASMSTVDYSISPKAESLLRRLPGILAWTILVAIALISFYTPEIVAYILLLYALYWVFRAIAHTSRLLICFFHIQKDTRTNWLKRCHRLELDADKRLDVLQKRIDLWWNNLGIHKYKHAWIEQYHKSLLLPYIFMRKQAEFVAYYKDREELKAIKKYLLSNRRPNFSQVQHVIIVPTYKEGWSVLEPTFTHLLAVNFPLKRIHVILATEAADQQAPQMAQKIKHFCQGSKINLHISKHQLKPGEVVGKSANEAYAIKWFTKQFIEPGLVSPEHLLVTSLDADYRVHP
;
A
#
# COMPACT_ATOMS: atom_id res chain seq x y z
N MET A 1 -22.74 8.94 -14.03
CA MET A 1 -22.74 8.32 -12.68
C MET A 1 -21.35 8.27 -12.03
N ILE A 2 -20.31 7.71 -12.68
CA ILE A 2 -18.96 7.61 -12.09
C ILE A 2 -18.31 8.99 -11.85
N SER A 3 -18.58 9.97 -12.72
CA SER A 3 -18.07 11.35 -12.54
C SER A 3 -18.67 12.08 -11.34
N PHE A 4 -19.90 11.74 -10.93
CA PHE A 4 -20.58 12.34 -9.79
C PHE A 4 -20.00 11.81 -8.45
N PHE A 5 -19.70 10.50 -8.39
CA PHE A 5 -19.01 9.90 -7.24
C PHE A 5 -17.55 10.36 -7.12
N ARG A 6 -16.87 10.63 -8.24
CA ARG A 6 -15.51 11.18 -8.23
C ARG A 6 -15.47 12.63 -7.75
N LEU A 7 -16.46 13.45 -8.11
CA LEU A 7 -16.60 14.80 -7.59
C LEU A 7 -16.88 14.81 -6.08
N LEU A 8 -17.75 13.92 -5.60
CA LEU A 8 -18.02 13.74 -4.17
C LEU A 8 -16.75 13.37 -3.40
N LEU A 9 -15.96 12.40 -3.89
CA LEU A 9 -14.72 11.98 -3.22
C LEU A 9 -13.61 13.04 -3.28
N VAL A 10 -13.51 13.82 -4.37
CA VAL A 10 -12.53 14.91 -4.49
C VAL A 10 -12.92 16.11 -3.63
N SER A 11 -14.20 16.45 -3.51
CA SER A 11 -14.68 17.46 -2.57
C SER A 11 -14.49 17.05 -1.10
N PHE A 12 -14.56 15.76 -0.77
CA PHE A 12 -14.21 15.28 0.58
C PHE A 12 -12.71 15.39 0.88
N ALA A 13 -11.84 15.18 -0.11
CA ALA A 13 -10.39 15.27 0.07
C ALA A 13 -9.86 16.71 0.15
N SER A 14 -10.52 17.69 -0.46
CA SER A 14 -10.19 19.11 -0.30
C SER A 14 -10.78 19.76 0.96
N MET A 15 -11.59 19.00 1.71
CA MET A 15 -12.33 19.48 2.89
C MET A 15 -11.74 18.93 4.20
N SER A 16 -10.47 18.50 4.18
CA SER A 16 -9.74 18.04 5.37
C SER A 16 -9.01 19.16 6.12
N THR A 17 -9.20 20.42 5.74
CA THR A 17 -8.59 21.59 6.40
C THR A 17 -9.61 22.51 7.09
N VAL A 18 -10.88 22.10 7.14
CA VAL A 18 -11.94 22.80 7.87
C VAL A 18 -12.44 21.84 8.95
N ASP A 19 -12.11 22.14 10.21
CA ASP A 19 -12.62 21.43 11.39
C ASP A 19 -14.14 21.64 11.50
N TYR A 20 -14.92 20.85 10.74
CA TYR A 20 -16.35 20.75 10.97
C TYR A 20 -16.55 19.85 12.18
N SER A 21 -16.80 20.46 13.34
CA SER A 21 -17.27 19.74 14.52
C SER A 21 -18.70 19.24 14.27
N ILE A 22 -18.82 18.08 13.59
CA ILE A 22 -20.10 17.39 13.43
C ILE A 22 -20.68 17.18 14.84
N SER A 23 -21.92 17.62 15.07
CA SER A 23 -22.52 17.50 16.39
C SER A 23 -22.54 16.02 16.84
N PRO A 24 -22.36 15.71 18.14
CA PRO A 24 -22.34 14.33 18.65
C PRO A 24 -23.60 13.53 18.25
N LYS A 25 -24.74 14.23 18.11
CA LYS A 25 -26.01 13.66 17.64
C LYS A 25 -25.96 13.26 16.17
N ALA A 26 -25.38 14.11 15.30
CA ALA A 26 -25.22 13.80 13.88
C ALA A 26 -24.23 12.65 13.65
N GLU A 27 -23.13 12.58 14.41
CA GLU A 27 -22.20 11.45 14.33
C GLU A 27 -22.84 10.13 14.77
N SER A 28 -23.66 10.17 15.84
CA SER A 28 -24.42 9.01 16.31
C SER A 28 -25.46 8.53 15.29
N LEU A 29 -26.14 9.45 14.60
CA LEU A 29 -27.07 9.13 13.52
C LEU A 29 -26.36 8.51 12.31
N LEU A 30 -25.29 9.15 11.82
CA LEU A 30 -24.50 8.66 10.68
C LEU A 30 -23.96 7.25 10.92
N ARG A 31 -23.58 6.91 12.16
CA ARG A 31 -23.15 5.55 12.54
C ARG A 31 -24.25 4.49 12.42
N ARG A 32 -25.51 4.86 12.64
CA ARG A 32 -26.66 3.93 12.60
C ARG A 32 -27.29 3.81 11.21
N LEU A 33 -27.15 4.83 10.36
CA LEU A 33 -27.77 4.89 9.04
C LEU A 33 -27.53 3.65 8.16
N PRO A 34 -26.30 3.11 8.02
CA PRO A 34 -26.07 1.96 7.16
C PRO A 34 -26.88 0.73 7.58
N GLY A 35 -26.96 0.49 8.89
CA GLY A 35 -27.73 -0.63 9.44
C GLY A 35 -29.23 -0.44 9.26
N ILE A 36 -29.74 0.77 9.57
CA ILE A 36 -31.17 1.09 9.39
C ILE A 36 -31.57 0.92 7.92
N LEU A 37 -30.82 1.50 6.99
CA LEU A 37 -31.09 1.39 5.56
C LEU A 37 -31.09 -0.06 5.08
N ALA A 38 -30.12 -0.87 5.53
CA ALA A 38 -30.05 -2.28 5.17
C ALA A 38 -31.30 -3.05 5.64
N TRP A 39 -31.69 -2.91 6.91
CA TRP A 39 -32.87 -3.57 7.46
C TRP A 39 -34.17 -3.09 6.84
N THR A 40 -34.31 -1.78 6.60
CA THR A 40 -35.49 -1.21 5.93
C THR A 40 -35.65 -1.79 4.53
N ILE A 41 -34.57 -1.90 3.75
CA ILE A 41 -34.63 -2.48 2.39
C ILE A 41 -35.02 -3.96 2.45
N LEU A 42 -34.44 -4.74 3.38
CA LEU A 42 -34.76 -6.17 3.51
C LEU A 42 -36.23 -6.40 3.89
N VAL A 43 -36.73 -5.68 4.89
CA VAL A 43 -38.14 -5.77 5.31
C VAL A 43 -39.06 -5.28 4.20
N ALA A 44 -38.72 -4.18 3.52
CA ALA A 44 -39.51 -3.68 2.40
C ALA A 44 -39.62 -4.70 1.27
N ILE A 45 -38.51 -5.34 0.87
CA ILE A 45 -38.52 -6.40 -0.15
C ILE A 45 -39.40 -7.58 0.28
N ALA A 46 -39.30 -8.01 1.54
CA ALA A 46 -40.13 -9.08 2.08
C ALA A 46 -41.63 -8.73 2.06
N LEU A 47 -41.99 -7.51 2.44
CA LEU A 47 -43.38 -7.05 2.41
C LEU A 47 -43.92 -6.91 0.98
N ILE A 48 -43.12 -6.36 0.05
CA ILE A 48 -43.49 -6.22 -1.37
C ILE A 48 -43.67 -7.60 -2.03
N SER A 49 -42.96 -8.63 -1.55
CA SER A 49 -43.06 -9.99 -2.08
C SER A 49 -44.46 -10.60 -1.95
N PHE A 50 -45.25 -10.19 -0.96
CA PHE A 50 -46.65 -10.62 -0.83
C PHE A 50 -47.55 -10.06 -1.94
N TYR A 51 -47.21 -8.91 -2.51
CA TYR A 51 -48.02 -8.25 -3.53
C TYR A 51 -47.52 -8.53 -4.95
N THR A 52 -46.20 -8.56 -5.17
CA THR A 52 -45.58 -8.70 -6.50
C THR A 52 -44.36 -9.63 -6.46
N PRO A 53 -44.56 -10.94 -6.21
CA PRO A 53 -43.45 -11.88 -6.05
C PRO A 53 -42.57 -12.00 -7.30
N GLU A 54 -43.12 -11.84 -8.50
CA GLU A 54 -42.38 -11.88 -9.77
C GLU A 54 -41.34 -10.76 -9.88
N ILE A 55 -41.72 -9.52 -9.56
CA ILE A 55 -40.81 -8.36 -9.61
C ILE A 55 -39.68 -8.53 -8.58
N VAL A 56 -40.03 -8.98 -7.37
CA VAL A 56 -39.05 -9.24 -6.32
C VAL A 56 -38.05 -10.32 -6.76
N ALA A 57 -38.51 -11.39 -7.41
CA ALA A 57 -37.64 -12.44 -7.95
C ALA A 57 -36.64 -11.90 -9.00
N TYR A 58 -37.09 -11.05 -9.93
CA TYR A 58 -36.19 -10.43 -10.92
C TYR A 58 -35.15 -9.51 -10.26
N ILE A 59 -35.54 -8.72 -9.27
CA ILE A 59 -34.62 -7.85 -8.51
C ILE A 59 -33.57 -8.70 -7.78
N LEU A 60 -33.99 -9.77 -7.09
CA LEU A 60 -33.09 -10.67 -6.38
C LEU A 60 -32.14 -11.40 -7.34
N LEU A 61 -32.63 -11.81 -8.51
CA LEU A 61 -31.80 -12.45 -9.54
C LEU A 61 -30.72 -11.49 -10.07
N LEU A 62 -31.09 -10.25 -10.40
CA LEU A 62 -30.12 -9.23 -10.84
C LEU A 62 -29.11 -8.90 -9.74
N TYR A 63 -29.56 -8.83 -8.49
CA TYR A 63 -28.69 -8.63 -7.33
C TYR A 63 -27.71 -9.80 -7.15
N ALA A 64 -28.19 -11.04 -7.22
CA ALA A 64 -27.34 -12.24 -7.17
C ALA A 64 -26.31 -12.27 -8.30
N LEU A 65 -26.73 -11.94 -9.53
CA LEU A 65 -25.84 -11.85 -10.68
C LEU A 65 -24.75 -10.78 -10.51
N TYR A 66 -25.12 -9.60 -10.00
CA TYR A 66 -24.16 -8.56 -9.61
C TYR A 66 -23.14 -9.08 -8.60
N TRP A 67 -23.59 -9.80 -7.57
CA TRP A 67 -22.70 -10.39 -6.57
C TRP A 67 -21.75 -11.43 -7.15
N VAL A 68 -22.21 -12.26 -8.09
CA VAL A 68 -21.35 -13.21 -8.80
C VAL A 68 -20.24 -12.48 -9.56
N PHE A 69 -20.58 -11.46 -10.36
CA PHE A 69 -19.58 -10.68 -11.08
C PHE A 69 -18.61 -9.95 -10.13
N ARG A 70 -19.13 -9.39 -9.05
CA ARG A 70 -18.33 -8.74 -8.01
C ARG A 70 -17.37 -9.73 -7.34
N ALA A 71 -17.84 -10.94 -7.02
CA ALA A 71 -17.02 -11.99 -6.42
C ALA A 71 -15.90 -12.42 -7.36
N ILE A 72 -16.19 -12.67 -8.64
CA ILE A 72 -15.17 -12.99 -9.66
C ILE A 72 -14.11 -11.88 -9.75
N ALA A 73 -14.54 -10.62 -9.77
CA ALA A 73 -13.63 -9.47 -9.81
C ALA A 73 -12.75 -9.34 -8.55
N HIS A 74 -13.28 -9.64 -7.35
CA HIS A 74 -12.47 -9.62 -6.13
C HIS A 74 -11.50 -10.82 -6.06
N THR A 75 -11.97 -12.03 -6.38
CA THR A 75 -11.14 -13.25 -6.36
C THR A 75 -9.99 -13.15 -7.35
N SER A 76 -10.23 -12.68 -8.57
CA SER A 76 -9.17 -12.46 -9.56
C SER A 76 -8.10 -11.49 -9.08
N ARG A 77 -8.47 -10.36 -8.47
CA ARG A 77 -7.50 -9.41 -7.88
C ARG A 77 -6.73 -10.03 -6.72
N LEU A 78 -7.39 -10.79 -5.84
CA LEU A 78 -6.72 -11.49 -4.74
C LEU A 78 -5.68 -12.48 -5.26
N LEU A 79 -6.01 -13.27 -6.28
CA LEU A 79 -5.06 -14.19 -6.92
C LEU A 79 -3.87 -13.45 -7.53
N ILE A 80 -4.11 -12.35 -8.24
CA ILE A 80 -3.04 -11.51 -8.81
C ILE A 80 -2.14 -10.97 -7.68
N CYS A 81 -2.72 -10.44 -6.61
CA CYS A 81 -1.98 -9.95 -5.45
C CYS A 81 -1.15 -11.07 -4.80
N PHE A 82 -1.72 -12.26 -4.63
CA PHE A 82 -1.00 -13.42 -4.09
C PHE A 82 0.22 -13.77 -4.95
N PHE A 83 0.06 -13.88 -6.28
CA PHE A 83 1.17 -14.18 -7.18
C PHE A 83 2.20 -13.05 -7.22
N HIS A 84 1.79 -11.79 -7.06
CA HIS A 84 2.73 -10.67 -6.91
C HIS A 84 3.55 -10.78 -5.63
N ILE A 85 2.91 -11.01 -4.48
CA ILE A 85 3.60 -11.20 -3.20
C ILE A 85 4.59 -12.36 -3.30
N GLN A 86 4.17 -13.52 -3.81
CA GLN A 86 5.05 -14.69 -3.98
C GLN A 86 6.27 -14.40 -4.85
N LYS A 87 6.10 -13.60 -5.91
CA LYS A 87 7.20 -13.18 -6.77
C LYS A 87 8.13 -12.19 -6.07
N ASP A 88 7.56 -11.19 -5.40
CA ASP A 88 8.31 -10.14 -4.73
C ASP A 88 9.12 -10.69 -3.56
N THR A 89 8.58 -11.66 -2.81
CA THR A 89 9.27 -12.43 -1.79
C THR A 89 10.47 -13.21 -2.34
N ARG A 90 10.36 -13.77 -3.55
CA ARG A 90 11.46 -14.52 -4.21
C ARG A 90 12.51 -13.63 -4.87
N THR A 91 12.23 -12.33 -5.01
CA THR A 91 13.10 -11.41 -5.74
C THR A 91 14.22 -10.93 -4.83
N ASN A 92 15.47 -11.10 -5.24
CA ASN A 92 16.59 -10.45 -4.56
C ASN A 92 16.60 -8.95 -4.90
N TRP A 93 15.97 -8.17 -4.04
CA TRP A 93 15.81 -6.72 -4.21
C TRP A 93 17.16 -5.99 -4.18
N LEU A 94 18.08 -6.40 -3.30
CA LEU A 94 19.42 -5.81 -3.20
C LEU A 94 20.17 -5.86 -4.54
N LYS A 95 20.22 -7.05 -5.15
CA LYS A 95 20.83 -7.27 -6.46
C LYS A 95 20.13 -6.46 -7.56
N ARG A 96 18.81 -6.32 -7.47
CA ARG A 96 18.03 -5.54 -8.43
C ARG A 96 18.34 -4.04 -8.33
N CYS A 97 18.42 -3.50 -7.11
CA CYS A 97 18.78 -2.10 -6.87
C CYS A 97 20.19 -1.79 -7.41
N HIS A 98 21.18 -2.63 -7.09
CA HIS A 98 22.55 -2.46 -7.62
C HIS A 98 22.61 -2.53 -9.15
N ARG A 99 21.86 -3.45 -9.77
CA ARG A 99 21.83 -3.55 -11.24
C ARG A 99 21.20 -2.31 -11.89
N LEU A 100 20.14 -1.78 -11.29
CA LEU A 100 19.48 -0.58 -11.80
C LEU A 100 20.39 0.65 -11.71
N GLU A 101 21.19 0.77 -10.66
CA GLU A 101 22.16 1.85 -10.53
C GLU A 101 23.23 1.82 -11.64
N LEU A 102 23.70 0.63 -12.01
CA LEU A 102 24.80 0.47 -12.98
C LEU A 102 24.34 0.56 -14.45
N ASP A 103 23.19 -0.03 -14.78
CA ASP A 103 22.79 -0.28 -16.17
C ASP A 103 21.32 0.09 -16.45
N ALA A 104 20.78 1.13 -15.80
CA ALA A 104 19.39 1.56 -16.01
C ALA A 104 19.05 1.83 -17.49
N ASP A 105 19.91 2.56 -18.20
CA ASP A 105 19.70 2.90 -19.62
C ASP A 105 19.70 1.65 -20.51
N LYS A 106 20.68 0.74 -20.32
CA LYS A 106 20.71 -0.54 -21.05
C LYS A 106 19.47 -1.38 -20.74
N ARG A 107 19.02 -1.40 -19.49
CA ARG A 107 17.80 -2.12 -19.09
C ARG A 107 16.57 -1.53 -19.76
N LEU A 108 16.50 -0.21 -19.88
CA LEU A 108 15.43 0.50 -20.57
C LEU A 108 15.36 0.06 -22.04
N ASP A 109 16.49 0.03 -22.74
CA ASP A 109 16.57 -0.38 -24.14
C ASP A 109 16.14 -1.84 -24.34
N VAL A 110 16.60 -2.74 -23.46
CA VAL A 110 16.21 -4.16 -23.49
C VAL A 110 14.70 -4.32 -23.29
N LEU A 111 14.10 -3.57 -22.35
CA LEU A 111 12.66 -3.62 -22.11
C LEU A 111 11.88 -3.08 -23.31
N GLN A 112 12.32 -1.98 -23.90
CA GLN A 112 11.69 -1.40 -25.09
C GLN A 112 11.71 -2.40 -26.25
N LYS A 113 12.88 -3.00 -26.53
CA LYS A 113 13.00 -4.05 -27.56
C LYS A 113 12.08 -5.25 -27.31
N ARG A 114 11.98 -5.73 -26.06
CA ARG A 114 11.10 -6.86 -25.71
C ARG A 114 9.62 -6.53 -25.91
N ILE A 115 9.21 -5.31 -25.55
CA ILE A 115 7.86 -4.82 -25.78
C ILE A 115 7.55 -4.74 -27.27
N ASP A 116 8.47 -4.19 -28.06
CA ASP A 116 8.30 -4.04 -29.51
C ASP A 116 8.25 -5.41 -30.21
N LEU A 117 9.12 -6.34 -29.80
CA LEU A 117 9.10 -7.74 -30.27
C LEU A 117 7.78 -8.44 -29.93
N TRP A 118 7.23 -8.22 -28.74
CA TRP A 118 5.94 -8.80 -28.35
C TRP A 118 4.80 -8.30 -29.26
N TRP A 119 4.76 -7.00 -29.56
CA TRP A 119 3.78 -6.43 -30.50
C TRP A 119 3.94 -6.97 -31.93
N ASN A 120 5.19 -7.12 -32.39
CA ASN A 120 5.51 -7.72 -33.68
C ASN A 120 5.03 -9.18 -33.77
N ASN A 121 5.28 -9.98 -32.73
CA ASN A 121 4.91 -11.40 -32.68
C ASN A 121 3.41 -11.63 -32.58
N LEU A 122 2.64 -10.67 -32.05
CA LEU A 122 1.18 -10.74 -32.02
C LEU A 122 0.53 -10.46 -33.38
N GLY A 123 1.28 -9.96 -34.37
CA GLY A 123 0.76 -9.66 -35.70
C GLY A 123 -0.28 -8.53 -35.75
N ILE A 124 -0.44 -7.77 -34.65
CA ILE A 124 -1.44 -6.69 -34.53
C ILE A 124 -1.12 -5.51 -35.46
N HIS A 125 0.15 -5.34 -35.86
CA HIS A 125 0.55 -4.35 -36.86
C HIS A 125 -0.10 -4.54 -38.25
N LYS A 126 -0.74 -5.70 -38.52
CA LYS A 126 -1.56 -5.89 -39.73
C LYS A 126 -2.88 -5.09 -39.72
N TYR A 127 -3.30 -4.57 -38.56
CA TYR A 127 -4.57 -3.85 -38.39
C TYR A 127 -4.32 -2.36 -38.06
N LYS A 128 -3.59 -1.66 -38.93
CA LYS A 128 -3.33 -0.20 -38.84
C LYS A 128 -4.55 0.62 -39.31
N HIS A 129 -5.67 0.60 -38.59
CA HIS A 129 -6.72 1.61 -38.77
C HIS A 129 -6.82 2.53 -37.56
N ALA A 130 -6.64 3.83 -37.79
CA ALA A 130 -6.51 4.88 -36.77
C ALA A 130 -7.70 4.98 -35.80
N TRP A 131 -8.90 4.57 -36.21
CA TRP A 131 -10.10 4.58 -35.36
C TRP A 131 -10.23 3.34 -34.45
N ILE A 132 -9.48 2.27 -34.75
CA ILE A 132 -9.58 0.97 -34.08
C ILE A 132 -8.59 0.84 -32.90
N GLU A 133 -7.50 1.63 -32.86
CA GLU A 133 -6.49 1.61 -31.79
C GLU A 133 -7.05 1.89 -30.37
N GLN A 134 -8.14 2.67 -30.29
CA GLN A 134 -8.76 3.03 -29.02
C GLN A 134 -9.65 1.91 -28.46
N TYR A 135 -10.32 1.15 -29.33
CA TYR A 135 -11.29 0.11 -28.94
C TYR A 135 -10.72 -1.32 -28.95
N HIS A 136 -9.68 -1.62 -29.75
CA HIS A 136 -9.04 -2.95 -29.74
C HIS A 136 -8.37 -3.26 -28.40
N LYS A 137 -7.90 -2.24 -27.66
CA LYS A 137 -7.25 -2.47 -26.38
C LYS A 137 -8.21 -3.11 -25.37
N SER A 138 -9.43 -2.62 -25.20
CA SER A 138 -10.33 -3.19 -24.17
C SER A 138 -10.85 -4.60 -24.50
N LEU A 139 -10.96 -4.99 -25.78
CA LEU A 139 -11.51 -6.27 -26.22
C LEU A 139 -10.46 -7.35 -26.56
N LEU A 140 -9.32 -6.98 -27.15
CA LEU A 140 -8.24 -7.95 -27.44
C LEU A 140 -7.43 -8.32 -26.20
N LEU A 141 -7.25 -7.40 -25.25
CA LEU A 141 -6.49 -7.64 -24.02
C LEU A 141 -7.05 -8.85 -23.24
N PRO A 142 -8.37 -8.97 -23.02
CA PRO A 142 -8.98 -10.18 -22.44
C PRO A 142 -8.76 -11.45 -23.27
N TYR A 143 -8.91 -11.39 -24.60
CA TYR A 143 -8.73 -12.56 -25.49
C TYR A 143 -7.28 -13.07 -25.51
N ILE A 144 -6.31 -12.15 -25.66
CA ILE A 144 -4.87 -12.46 -25.65
C ILE A 144 -4.45 -12.94 -24.25
N PHE A 145 -4.98 -12.32 -23.19
CA PHE A 145 -4.80 -12.82 -21.83
C PHE A 145 -5.29 -14.27 -21.72
N MET A 146 -6.49 -14.60 -22.18
CA MET A 146 -7.02 -15.97 -22.13
C MET A 146 -6.20 -16.97 -22.94
N ARG A 147 -5.67 -16.58 -24.11
CA ARG A 147 -4.95 -17.48 -25.04
C ARG A 147 -3.45 -17.62 -24.74
N LYS A 148 -2.81 -16.58 -24.21
CA LYS A 148 -1.36 -16.49 -23.98
C LYS A 148 -1.03 -15.80 -22.64
N GLN A 149 -1.56 -16.35 -21.55
CA GLN A 149 -1.44 -15.79 -20.20
C GLN A 149 0.00 -15.40 -19.83
N ALA A 150 0.97 -16.29 -20.06
CA ALA A 150 2.37 -16.07 -19.67
C ALA A 150 3.03 -14.91 -20.44
N GLU A 151 2.89 -14.88 -21.77
CA GLU A 151 3.44 -13.81 -22.62
C GLU A 151 2.78 -12.46 -22.31
N PHE A 152 1.46 -12.46 -22.10
CA PHE A 152 0.71 -11.26 -21.76
C PHE A 152 1.15 -10.66 -20.42
N VAL A 153 1.29 -11.50 -19.40
CA VAL A 153 1.77 -11.09 -18.07
C VAL A 153 3.21 -10.56 -18.16
N ALA A 154 4.07 -11.18 -18.99
CA ALA A 154 5.43 -10.70 -19.21
C ALA A 154 5.45 -9.30 -19.85
N TYR A 155 4.63 -9.07 -20.89
CA TYR A 155 4.48 -7.76 -21.52
C TYR A 155 4.01 -6.68 -20.53
N TYR A 156 2.97 -6.97 -19.73
CA TYR A 156 2.46 -6.01 -18.75
C TYR A 156 3.55 -5.65 -17.71
N LYS A 157 4.29 -6.65 -17.24
CA LYS A 157 5.43 -6.45 -16.32
C LYS A 157 6.52 -5.60 -16.94
N ASP A 158 6.92 -5.88 -18.18
CA ASP A 158 7.95 -5.12 -18.87
C ASP A 158 7.50 -3.66 -19.10
N ARG A 159 6.22 -3.44 -19.41
CA ARG A 159 5.64 -2.10 -19.57
C ARG A 159 5.68 -1.29 -18.28
N GLU A 160 5.30 -1.89 -17.15
CA GLU A 160 5.33 -1.23 -15.85
C GLU A 160 6.78 -0.96 -15.40
N GLU A 161 7.69 -1.91 -15.61
CA GLU A 161 9.12 -1.73 -15.31
C GLU A 161 9.72 -0.60 -16.18
N LEU A 162 9.41 -0.58 -17.48
CA LEU A 162 9.87 0.46 -18.40
C LEU A 162 9.37 1.85 -17.97
N LYS A 163 8.10 1.98 -17.59
CA LYS A 163 7.57 3.26 -17.06
C LYS A 163 8.30 3.69 -15.80
N ALA A 164 8.54 2.76 -14.86
CA ALA A 164 9.25 3.04 -13.63
C ALA A 164 10.70 3.48 -13.87
N ILE A 165 11.43 2.79 -14.76
CA ILE A 165 12.81 3.14 -15.10
C ILE A 165 12.86 4.47 -15.86
N LYS A 166 11.94 4.75 -16.80
CA LYS A 166 11.85 6.08 -17.45
C LYS A 166 11.65 7.17 -16.40
N LYS A 167 10.73 6.97 -15.46
CA LYS A 167 10.49 7.92 -14.36
C LYS A 167 11.74 8.13 -13.51
N TYR A 168 12.47 7.05 -13.20
CA TYR A 168 13.73 7.11 -12.46
C TYR A 168 14.79 7.92 -13.21
N LEU A 169 15.00 7.64 -14.50
CA LEU A 169 15.97 8.35 -15.34
C LEU A 169 15.59 9.83 -15.54
N LEU A 170 14.32 10.17 -15.64
CA LEU A 170 13.87 11.56 -15.77
C LEU A 170 13.92 12.36 -14.46
N SER A 171 14.12 11.71 -13.31
CA SER A 171 14.20 12.41 -12.03
C SER A 171 15.52 13.15 -11.89
N ASN A 172 15.47 14.45 -11.57
CA ASN A 172 16.66 15.23 -11.19
C ASN A 172 17.25 14.78 -9.85
N ARG A 173 16.45 14.10 -9.01
CA ARG A 173 16.86 13.51 -7.74
C ARG A 173 16.75 12.00 -7.84
N ARG A 174 17.74 11.36 -8.48
CA ARG A 174 17.78 9.90 -8.57
C ARG A 174 18.29 9.35 -7.24
N PRO A 175 17.51 8.54 -6.51
CA PRO A 175 18.05 7.87 -5.33
C PRO A 175 19.16 6.92 -5.78
N ASN A 176 20.36 7.11 -5.22
CA ASN A 176 21.43 6.14 -5.31
C ASN A 176 21.20 5.10 -4.22
N PHE A 177 21.13 3.81 -4.58
CA PHE A 177 20.87 2.77 -3.60
C PHE A 177 21.90 2.73 -2.47
N SER A 178 23.17 3.05 -2.75
CA SER A 178 24.23 3.15 -1.74
C SER A 178 23.99 4.27 -0.70
N GLN A 179 23.22 5.29 -1.05
CA GLN A 179 22.88 6.43 -0.18
C GLN A 179 21.54 6.26 0.54
N VAL A 180 20.71 5.29 0.16
CA VAL A 180 19.40 5.08 0.78
C VAL A 180 19.55 4.68 2.25
N GLN A 181 18.90 5.46 3.12
CA GLN A 181 18.69 5.15 4.54
C GLN A 181 17.22 4.78 4.76
N HIS A 182 16.96 3.91 5.74
CA HIS A 182 15.63 3.39 6.00
C HIS A 182 15.21 3.68 7.43
N VAL A 183 14.20 4.53 7.60
CA VAL A 183 13.53 4.77 8.89
C VAL A 183 12.34 3.83 9.01
N ILE A 184 12.36 3.01 10.05
CA ILE A 184 11.27 2.08 10.37
C ILE A 184 10.66 2.54 11.68
N ILE A 185 9.39 2.91 11.66
CA ILE A 185 8.63 3.33 12.85
C ILE A 185 7.85 2.11 13.33
N VAL A 186 8.13 1.67 14.55
CA VAL A 186 7.43 0.58 15.22
C VAL A 186 6.59 1.19 16.35
N PRO A 187 5.32 1.59 16.09
CA PRO A 187 4.44 2.06 17.16
C PRO A 187 4.10 0.92 18.10
N THR A 188 4.09 1.24 19.39
CA THR A 188 3.79 0.30 20.46
C THR A 188 2.97 0.98 21.56
N TYR A 189 1.88 0.33 21.95
CA TYR A 189 1.08 0.59 23.14
C TYR A 189 0.72 -0.74 23.84
N LYS A 190 1.36 -1.02 24.98
CA LYS A 190 1.13 -2.22 25.81
C LYS A 190 1.47 -3.56 25.15
N GLU A 191 2.18 -3.61 24.03
CA GLU A 191 2.65 -4.87 23.46
C GLU A 191 3.73 -5.50 24.35
N GLY A 192 3.56 -6.79 24.59
CA GLY A 192 4.50 -7.59 25.38
C GLY A 192 5.74 -8.02 24.60
N TRP A 193 6.68 -8.63 25.33
CA TRP A 193 7.90 -9.19 24.77
C TRP A 193 7.63 -10.23 23.66
N SER A 194 6.61 -11.07 23.83
CA SER A 194 6.21 -12.10 22.87
C SER A 194 5.76 -11.55 21.50
N VAL A 195 5.40 -10.27 21.44
CA VAL A 195 4.99 -9.59 20.19
C VAL A 195 6.20 -8.90 19.56
N LEU A 196 6.97 -8.15 20.35
CA LEU A 196 8.08 -7.34 19.84
C LEU A 196 9.31 -8.18 19.50
N GLU A 197 9.64 -9.22 20.27
CA GLU A 197 10.83 -10.04 20.04
C GLU A 197 10.84 -10.65 18.63
N PRO A 198 9.77 -11.32 18.14
CA PRO A 198 9.77 -11.85 16.78
C PRO A 198 9.98 -10.78 15.71
N THR A 199 9.38 -9.61 15.89
CA THR A 199 9.51 -8.47 14.96
C THR A 199 10.95 -7.98 14.89
N PHE A 200 11.60 -7.77 16.04
CA PHE A 200 12.99 -7.35 16.08
C PHE A 200 13.96 -8.44 15.59
N THR A 201 13.69 -9.72 15.88
CA THR A 201 14.45 -10.84 15.33
C THR A 201 14.45 -10.84 13.80
N HIS A 202 13.30 -10.61 13.17
CA HIS A 202 13.20 -10.53 11.71
C HIS A 202 13.83 -9.25 11.15
N LEU A 203 13.67 -8.11 11.83
CA LEU A 203 14.33 -6.85 11.46
C LEU A 203 15.85 -6.96 11.46
N LEU A 204 16.43 -7.70 12.40
CA LEU A 204 17.88 -7.92 12.47
C LEU A 204 18.38 -8.93 11.42
N ALA A 205 17.49 -9.76 10.87
CA ALA A 205 17.81 -10.77 9.87
C ALA A 205 17.71 -10.28 8.42
N VAL A 206 17.23 -9.07 8.17
CA VAL A 206 17.05 -8.54 6.81
C VAL A 206 18.37 -8.40 6.06
N ASN A 207 18.33 -8.65 4.75
CA ASN A 207 19.48 -8.51 3.85
C ASN A 207 19.87 -7.04 3.54
N PHE A 208 19.12 -6.04 4.02
CA PHE A 208 19.46 -4.64 3.87
C PHE A 208 20.58 -4.23 4.84
N PRO A 209 21.53 -3.35 4.45
CA PRO A 209 22.63 -2.96 5.34
C PRO A 209 22.14 -2.32 6.65
N LEU A 210 22.24 -3.07 7.76
CA LEU A 210 21.71 -2.70 9.08
C LEU A 210 22.19 -1.32 9.58
N LYS A 211 23.42 -0.92 9.24
CA LYS A 211 23.98 0.41 9.58
C LYS A 211 23.18 1.58 9.01
N ARG A 212 22.39 1.34 7.96
CA ARG A 212 21.55 2.34 7.28
C ARG A 212 20.09 2.25 7.72
N ILE A 213 19.76 1.37 8.64
CA ILE A 213 18.41 1.26 9.20
C ILE A 213 18.37 2.04 10.53
N HIS A 214 17.39 2.91 10.64
CA HIS A 214 17.03 3.64 11.85
C HIS A 214 15.66 3.13 12.30
N VAL A 215 15.63 2.38 13.41
CA VAL A 215 14.37 1.91 13.98
C VAL A 215 13.95 2.88 15.06
N ILE A 216 12.72 3.38 14.98
CA ILE A 216 12.11 4.21 16.02
C ILE A 216 11.07 3.34 16.71
N LEU A 217 11.36 2.90 17.93
CA LEU A 217 10.35 2.31 18.81
C LEU A 217 9.50 3.45 19.36
N ALA A 218 8.32 3.61 18.80
CA ALA A 218 7.43 4.72 19.09
C ALA A 218 6.48 4.35 20.23
N THR A 219 6.84 4.74 21.44
CA THR A 219 6.08 4.46 22.68
C THR A 219 5.13 5.59 23.03
N GLU A 220 4.04 5.27 23.72
CA GLU A 220 3.14 6.28 24.30
C GLU A 220 3.40 6.50 25.79
N ALA A 221 3.29 7.74 26.25
CA ALA A 221 3.46 8.10 27.66
C ALA A 221 2.39 7.51 28.58
N ALA A 222 1.22 7.15 28.03
CA ALA A 222 0.15 6.47 28.75
C ALA A 222 0.48 5.00 29.08
N ASP A 223 1.51 4.42 28.45
CA ASP A 223 1.99 3.08 28.76
C ASP A 223 3.09 3.13 29.83
N GLN A 224 2.75 2.66 31.04
CA GLN A 224 3.67 2.62 32.18
C GLN A 224 4.79 1.56 32.00
N GLN A 225 4.57 0.52 31.19
CA GLN A 225 5.52 -0.57 30.97
C GLN A 225 6.50 -0.27 29.81
N ALA A 226 6.17 0.72 28.96
CA ALA A 226 6.98 1.09 27.81
C ALA A 226 8.47 1.34 28.12
N PRO A 227 8.87 2.04 29.22
CA PRO A 227 10.29 2.23 29.53
C PRO A 227 11.04 0.92 29.78
N GLN A 228 10.42 -0.02 30.49
CA GLN A 228 11.00 -1.33 30.77
C GLN A 228 11.14 -2.15 29.48
N MET A 229 10.11 -2.11 28.62
CA MET A 229 10.13 -2.81 27.34
C MET A 229 11.20 -2.22 26.40
N ALA A 230 11.29 -0.89 26.32
CA ALA A 230 12.29 -0.21 25.53
C ALA A 230 13.71 -0.54 25.97
N GLN A 231 13.96 -0.69 27.28
CA GLN A 231 15.24 -1.17 27.81
C GLN A 231 15.53 -2.63 27.39
N LYS A 232 14.54 -3.53 27.47
CA LYS A 232 14.69 -4.92 27.02
C LYS A 232 15.03 -4.99 25.52
N ILE A 233 14.33 -4.24 24.68
CA ILE A 233 14.59 -4.17 23.24
C ILE A 233 15.97 -3.56 22.96
N LYS A 234 16.35 -2.52 23.72
CA LYS A 234 17.68 -1.93 23.62
C LYS A 234 18.76 -2.97 23.92
N HIS A 235 18.61 -3.76 24.99
CA HIS A 235 19.52 -4.86 25.31
C HIS A 235 19.53 -5.95 24.24
N PHE A 236 18.37 -6.34 23.73
CA PHE A 236 18.26 -7.34 22.67
C PHE A 236 18.98 -6.92 21.38
N CYS A 237 18.90 -5.64 21.03
CA CYS A 237 19.57 -5.10 19.85
C CYS A 237 21.05 -4.76 20.10
N GLN A 238 21.59 -4.95 21.31
CA GLN A 238 23.01 -4.70 21.59
C GLN A 238 23.90 -5.59 20.73
N GLY A 239 24.96 -5.01 20.18
CA GLY A 239 25.87 -5.71 19.25
C GLY A 239 25.36 -5.77 17.81
N SER A 240 24.09 -5.45 17.56
CA SER A 240 23.61 -5.24 16.19
C SER A 240 24.13 -3.91 15.62
N LYS A 241 24.11 -3.80 14.29
CA LYS A 241 24.53 -2.59 13.57
C LYS A 241 23.38 -1.61 13.34
N ILE A 242 22.20 -1.85 13.91
CA ILE A 242 21.01 -1.02 13.71
C ILE A 242 21.06 0.24 14.57
N ASN A 243 20.50 1.35 14.07
CA ASN A 243 20.36 2.56 14.86
C ASN A 243 18.99 2.55 15.55
N LEU A 244 18.94 2.09 16.80
CA LEU A 244 17.70 2.06 17.58
C LEU A 244 17.46 3.39 18.31
N HIS A 245 16.28 3.95 18.11
CA HIS A 245 15.77 5.17 18.73
C HIS A 245 14.48 4.89 19.48
N ILE A 246 14.24 5.63 20.57
CA ILE A 246 13.02 5.49 21.37
C ILE A 246 12.37 6.86 21.46
N SER A 247 11.15 6.98 20.95
CA SER A 247 10.35 8.20 21.11
C SER A 247 9.22 7.94 22.11
N LYS A 248 8.85 8.97 22.87
CA LYS A 248 7.75 8.93 23.85
C LYS A 248 6.70 9.99 23.51
N HIS A 249 5.59 9.57 22.89
CA HIS A 249 4.48 10.47 22.54
C HIS A 249 3.65 10.80 23.77
N GLN A 250 3.48 12.09 24.05
CA GLN A 250 2.52 12.60 25.02
C GLN A 250 1.35 13.21 24.24
N LEU A 251 0.14 12.71 24.51
CA LEU A 251 -1.06 13.17 23.84
C LEU A 251 -1.32 14.65 24.16
N LYS A 252 -1.49 15.47 23.12
CA LYS A 252 -1.85 16.88 23.28
C LYS A 252 -3.36 17.08 23.36
N PRO A 253 -3.85 18.10 24.08
CA PRO A 253 -5.27 18.45 24.06
C PRO A 253 -5.75 18.69 22.62
N GLY A 254 -6.83 18.01 22.21
CA GLY A 254 -7.37 18.08 20.86
C GLY A 254 -6.73 17.13 19.83
N GLU A 255 -5.71 16.36 20.20
CA GLU A 255 -5.11 15.34 19.34
C GLU A 255 -5.93 14.04 19.36
N VAL A 256 -6.16 13.44 18.19
CA VAL A 256 -6.84 12.14 18.09
C VAL A 256 -5.94 11.05 18.65
N VAL A 257 -6.46 10.26 19.60
CA VAL A 257 -5.75 9.12 20.17
C VAL A 257 -5.59 8.01 19.14
N GLY A 258 -4.38 7.44 19.04
CA GLY A 258 -4.15 6.21 18.31
C GLY A 258 -2.78 6.13 17.63
N LYS A 259 -2.54 4.97 16.98
CA LYS A 259 -1.31 4.61 16.28
C LYS A 259 -0.78 5.72 15.37
N SER A 260 -1.66 6.34 14.57
CA SER A 260 -1.27 7.37 13.60
C SER A 260 -0.73 8.64 14.27
N ALA A 261 -1.26 9.04 15.42
CA ALA A 261 -0.75 10.20 16.17
C ALA A 261 0.64 9.91 16.75
N ASN A 262 0.83 8.70 17.29
CA ASN A 262 2.11 8.25 17.82
C ASN A 262 3.19 8.19 16.71
N GLU A 263 2.89 7.61 15.54
CA GLU A 263 3.81 7.60 14.39
C GLU A 263 4.13 9.02 13.88
N ALA A 264 3.13 9.89 13.79
CA ALA A 264 3.31 11.28 13.39
C ALA A 264 4.19 12.06 14.38
N TYR A 265 4.06 11.78 15.68
CA TYR A 265 4.95 12.32 16.69
C TYR A 265 6.36 11.76 16.53
N ALA A 266 6.51 10.45 16.36
CA ALA A 266 7.80 9.77 16.25
C ALA A 266 8.63 10.29 15.06
N ILE A 267 8.02 10.49 13.89
CA ILE A 267 8.73 11.05 12.73
C ILE A 267 9.11 12.51 12.95
N LYS A 268 8.25 13.34 13.56
CA LYS A 268 8.59 14.73 13.90
C LYS A 268 9.73 14.80 14.90
N TRP A 269 9.73 13.91 15.89
CA TRP A 269 10.81 13.79 16.85
C TRP A 269 12.11 13.40 16.14
N PHE A 270 12.08 12.40 15.27
CA PHE A 270 13.26 11.97 14.51
C PHE A 270 13.81 13.09 13.61
N THR A 271 12.93 13.84 12.94
CA THR A 271 13.33 15.00 12.13
C THR A 271 14.12 16.01 12.95
N LYS A 272 13.63 16.38 14.15
CA LYS A 272 14.31 17.33 15.03
C LYS A 272 15.65 16.82 15.56
N GLN A 273 15.75 15.53 15.86
CA GLN A 273 16.94 14.95 16.47
C GLN A 273 18.04 14.61 15.46
N PHE A 274 17.67 14.24 14.23
CA PHE A 274 18.62 13.68 13.26
C PHE A 274 18.66 14.40 11.91
N ILE A 275 17.53 14.92 11.43
CA ILE A 275 17.48 15.56 10.12
C ILE A 275 17.87 17.03 10.20
N GLU A 276 17.26 17.80 11.11
CA GLU A 276 17.56 19.23 11.30
C GLU A 276 19.03 19.48 11.68
N PRO A 277 19.68 18.66 12.53
CA PRO A 277 21.11 18.82 12.83
C PRO A 277 22.04 18.30 11.72
N GLY A 278 21.51 17.73 10.64
CA GLY A 278 22.29 17.23 9.50
C GLY A 278 22.93 15.84 9.71
N LEU A 279 22.49 15.07 10.71
CA LEU A 279 23.01 13.70 10.96
C LEU A 279 22.45 12.67 9.96
N VAL A 280 21.25 12.90 9.44
CA VAL A 280 20.55 12.06 8.47
C VAL A 280 20.02 12.93 7.33
N SER A 281 20.38 12.58 6.09
CA SER A 281 19.89 13.31 4.91
C SER A 281 18.44 12.90 4.59
N PRO A 282 17.52 13.86 4.40
CA PRO A 282 16.15 13.54 3.99
C PRO A 282 16.04 13.17 2.51
N GLU A 283 17.08 13.40 1.69
CA GLU A 283 17.00 13.23 0.23
C GLU A 283 16.86 11.77 -0.23
N HIS A 284 17.38 10.84 0.57
CA HIS A 284 17.40 9.40 0.26
C HIS A 284 16.82 8.56 1.40
N LEU A 285 15.77 9.08 2.04
CA LEU A 285 15.13 8.44 3.18
C LEU A 285 13.90 7.64 2.75
N LEU A 286 13.93 6.33 3.00
CA LEU A 286 12.74 5.48 2.95
C LEU A 286 12.11 5.47 4.35
N VAL A 287 10.81 5.69 4.44
CA VAL A 287 10.08 5.62 5.72
C VAL A 287 9.05 4.49 5.64
N THR A 288 9.02 3.65 6.67
CA THR A 288 8.07 2.54 6.79
C THR A 288 7.41 2.59 8.16
N SER A 289 6.08 2.58 8.18
CA SER A 289 5.29 2.23 9.36
C SER A 289 5.24 0.71 9.45
N LEU A 290 5.62 0.15 10.60
CA LEU A 290 5.74 -1.28 10.83
C LEU A 290 5.00 -1.66 12.10
N ASP A 291 3.94 -2.44 11.97
CA ASP A 291 3.16 -2.94 13.10
C ASP A 291 4.04 -3.77 14.05
N ALA A 292 3.79 -3.65 15.35
CA ALA A 292 4.60 -4.29 16.39
C ALA A 292 4.67 -5.82 16.29
N ASP A 293 3.68 -6.45 15.66
CA ASP A 293 3.56 -7.89 15.44
C ASP A 293 3.99 -8.34 14.03
N TYR A 294 4.46 -7.41 13.17
CA TYR A 294 4.82 -7.73 11.80
C TYR A 294 6.21 -8.34 11.67
N ARG A 295 6.29 -9.50 11.03
CA ARG A 295 7.54 -10.21 10.75
C ARG A 295 8.04 -9.89 9.35
N VAL A 296 9.09 -9.07 9.27
CA VAL A 296 9.69 -8.66 8.00
C VAL A 296 10.34 -9.86 7.30
N HIS A 297 10.17 -9.96 5.98
CA HIS A 297 10.86 -10.97 5.20
C HIS A 297 12.37 -10.68 5.16
N PRO A 298 13.25 -11.68 5.40
CA PRO A 298 14.69 -11.50 5.39
C PRO A 298 15.29 -11.20 4.01
#